data_AF-A0A183CAY1-F1
#
_entry.id   AF-A0A183CAY1-F1
#
_cell.length_a   1.000
_cell.length_b   1.000
_cell.length_c   1.000
_cell.angle_alpha   90.00
_cell.angle_beta   90.00
_cell.angle_gamma   90.00
#
_symmetry.space_group_name_H-M   'P 1'
#
loop_
_entity.id
_entity.type
_entity.pdbx_description
1 polymer ?
#
loop_
_entity_poly.entity_id
_entity_poly.type
_entity_poly.pdbx_seq_one_letter_code
_entity_poly.pdbx_strand_id
1 'polypeptide(L)'
;MLGFLCQQRDYIRPPEKLTELFVEIRPIFVGIASELHLIESKLRELTADVKLASEVLISEKLAHCLSLTNELREKVESNLAVINKYHNDRAYYLNQMLRDPVAEYDLRVHSILQLELEKSRNLCMVLRRILAENLLHLVHNGGQPKNASYYNNSYG
;
A
#
# COMPACT_ATOMS: atom_id res chain seq x y z
N MET A 1 41.80 -23.98 2.06
CA MET A 1 41.88 -22.53 1.74
C MET A 1 40.78 -22.09 0.75
N LEU A 2 40.49 -22.87 -0.32
CA LEU A 2 39.38 -22.60 -1.25
C LEU A 2 37.98 -22.58 -0.60
N GLY A 3 37.69 -23.47 0.36
CA GLY A 3 36.40 -23.50 1.06
C GLY A 3 36.10 -22.25 1.91
N PHE A 4 37.14 -21.59 2.44
CA PHE A 4 37.01 -20.39 3.26
C PHE A 4 36.67 -19.15 2.40
N LEU A 5 37.26 -19.07 1.20
CA LEU A 5 36.97 -18.03 0.21
C LEU A 5 35.59 -18.22 -0.43
N CYS A 6 35.14 -19.48 -0.62
CA CYS A 6 33.80 -19.79 -1.08
C CYS A 6 32.74 -19.38 -0.05
N GLN A 7 32.93 -19.75 1.23
CA GLN A 7 32.05 -19.33 2.33
C GLN A 7 31.99 -17.81 2.54
N GLN A 8 33.07 -17.07 2.29
CA GLN A 8 33.05 -15.61 2.30
C GLN A 8 32.23 -15.03 1.13
N ARG A 9 32.33 -15.61 -0.06
CA ARG A 9 31.58 -15.16 -1.25
C ARG A 9 30.08 -15.34 -1.10
N ASP A 10 29.66 -16.48 -0.53
CA ASP A 10 28.23 -16.78 -0.32
C ASP A 10 27.61 -15.89 0.75
N TYR A 11 28.39 -15.49 1.76
CA TYR A 11 27.94 -14.57 2.81
C TYR A 11 27.77 -13.11 2.32
N ILE A 12 28.61 -12.66 1.39
CA ILE A 12 28.52 -11.30 0.82
C ILE A 12 27.25 -11.12 -0.02
N ARG A 13 26.80 -12.18 -0.71
CA ARG A 13 25.60 -12.10 -1.55
C ARG A 13 24.33 -12.17 -0.71
N PRO A 14 23.30 -11.36 -1.04
CA PRO A 14 21.97 -11.54 -0.46
C PRO A 14 21.45 -12.96 -0.71
N PRO A 15 20.61 -13.51 0.18
CA PRO A 15 19.94 -14.78 -0.07
C PRO A 15 19.11 -14.72 -1.36
N GLU A 16 19.27 -15.72 -2.23
CA GLU A 16 18.59 -15.79 -3.53
C GLU A 16 17.06 -15.71 -3.37
N LYS A 17 16.49 -16.52 -2.46
CA LYS A 17 15.05 -16.52 -2.16
C LYS A 17 14.51 -15.16 -1.74
N LEU A 18 15.29 -14.38 -0.99
CA LEU A 18 14.88 -13.05 -0.56
C LEU A 18 14.96 -12.04 -1.71
N THR A 19 15.95 -12.20 -2.58
CA THR A 19 16.10 -11.40 -3.80
C THR A 19 14.95 -11.68 -4.79
N GLU A 20 14.62 -12.94 -5.02
CA GLU A 20 13.46 -13.37 -5.83
C GLU A 20 12.17 -12.79 -5.26
N LEU A 21 11.97 -12.90 -3.94
CA LEU A 21 10.82 -12.33 -3.27
C LEU A 21 10.70 -10.82 -3.54
N PHE A 22 11.79 -10.04 -3.48
CA PHE A 22 11.73 -8.60 -3.79
C PHE A 22 11.34 -8.32 -5.24
N VAL A 23 11.85 -9.10 -6.20
CA VAL A 23 11.52 -8.94 -7.62
C VAL A 23 10.02 -9.16 -7.84
N GLU A 24 9.42 -10.12 -7.14
CA GLU A 24 8.00 -10.43 -7.24
C GLU A 24 7.11 -9.40 -6.52
N ILE A 25 7.42 -9.05 -5.27
CA ILE A 25 6.51 -8.27 -4.43
C ILE A 25 6.60 -6.76 -4.67
N ARG A 26 7.77 -6.25 -5.10
CA ARG A 26 7.96 -4.81 -5.32
C ARG A 26 6.99 -4.22 -6.35
N PRO A 27 6.82 -4.78 -7.56
CA PRO A 27 5.85 -4.25 -8.52
C PRO A 27 4.41 -4.35 -7.99
N ILE A 28 4.09 -5.39 -7.21
CA ILE A 28 2.77 -5.55 -6.59
C ILE A 28 2.50 -4.40 -5.62
N PHE A 29 3.42 -4.11 -4.70
CA PHE A 29 3.25 -3.00 -3.76
C PHE A 29 3.21 -1.63 -4.44
N VAL A 30 4.01 -1.40 -5.48
CA VAL A 30 3.95 -0.15 -6.27
C VAL A 30 2.58 0.00 -6.95
N GLY A 31 2.06 -1.08 -7.53
CA GLY A 31 0.73 -1.09 -8.13
C GLY A 31 -0.36 -0.81 -7.12
N ILE A 32 -0.36 -1.53 -5.98
CA ILE A 32 -1.32 -1.34 -4.89
C ILE A 32 -1.26 0.10 -4.36
N ALA A 33 -0.08 0.66 -4.10
CA ALA A 33 0.05 2.04 -3.62
C ALA A 33 -0.58 3.05 -4.59
N SER A 34 -0.34 2.87 -5.89
CA SER A 34 -0.90 3.74 -6.93
C SER A 34 -2.43 3.68 -6.97
N GLU A 35 -3.00 2.47 -6.93
CA GLU A 35 -4.45 2.27 -6.87
C GLU A 35 -5.07 2.84 -5.60
N LEU A 36 -4.41 2.67 -4.44
CA LEU A 36 -4.90 3.21 -3.17
C LEU A 36 -4.92 4.73 -3.18
N HIS A 37 -3.95 5.41 -3.80
CA HIS A 37 -4.00 6.86 -3.97
C HIS A 37 -5.22 7.32 -4.79
N LEU A 38 -5.57 6.58 -5.86
CA LEU A 38 -6.75 6.88 -6.67
C LEU A 38 -8.04 6.68 -5.87
N ILE A 39 -8.15 5.55 -5.16
CA ILE A 39 -9.30 5.25 -4.29
C ILE A 39 -9.43 6.29 -3.19
N GLU A 40 -8.32 6.63 -2.52
CA GLU A 40 -8.28 7.65 -1.47
C GLU A 40 -8.75 9.01 -1.98
N SER A 41 -8.23 9.45 -3.14
CA SER A 41 -8.67 10.70 -3.78
C SER A 41 -10.17 10.70 -4.00
N LYS A 42 -10.72 9.59 -4.51
CA LYS A 42 -12.16 9.50 -4.78
C LYS A 42 -13.01 9.45 -3.52
N LEU A 43 -12.54 8.73 -2.49
CA LEU A 43 -13.23 8.68 -1.19
C LEU A 43 -13.24 10.04 -0.51
N ARG A 44 -12.16 10.83 -0.62
CA ARG A 44 -12.12 12.20 -0.09
C ARG A 44 -13.15 13.11 -0.78
N GLU A 45 -13.27 13.03 -2.11
CA GLU A 45 -14.31 13.76 -2.85
C GLU A 45 -15.72 13.38 -2.37
N LEU A 46 -16.00 12.08 -2.24
CA LEU A 46 -17.31 11.58 -1.83
C LEU A 46 -17.64 11.94 -0.38
N THR A 47 -16.65 11.89 0.51
CA THR A 47 -16.83 12.25 1.93
C THR A 47 -17.07 13.75 2.10
N ALA A 48 -16.57 14.58 1.18
CA ALA A 48 -16.79 16.03 1.17
C ALA A 48 -18.13 16.44 0.51
N ASP A 49 -18.86 15.52 -0.12
CA ASP A 49 -20.15 15.83 -0.74
C ASP A 49 -21.23 16.05 0.32
N VAL A 50 -21.85 17.24 0.32
CA VAL A 50 -22.87 17.66 1.29
C VAL A 50 -24.10 16.75 1.27
N LYS A 51 -24.50 16.23 0.10
CA LYS A 51 -25.65 15.32 -0.01
C LYS A 51 -25.33 13.99 0.66
N LEU A 52 -24.16 13.43 0.38
CA LEU A 52 -23.71 12.17 1.00
C LEU A 52 -23.47 12.34 2.50
N ALA A 53 -22.93 13.49 2.93
CA ALA A 53 -22.72 13.82 4.33
C ALA A 53 -24.04 13.92 5.12
N SER A 54 -25.14 14.29 4.47
CA SER A 54 -26.47 14.32 5.09
C SER A 54 -27.07 12.94 5.33
N GLU A 55 -26.59 11.91 4.62
CA GLU A 55 -27.01 10.52 4.78
C GLU A 55 -26.08 9.79 5.75
N VAL A 56 -26.43 9.79 7.04
CA VAL A 56 -25.59 9.29 8.15
C VAL A 56 -24.95 7.92 7.86
N LEU A 57 -25.74 6.93 7.43
CA LEU A 57 -25.25 5.58 7.14
C LEU A 57 -24.23 5.52 6.00
N ILE A 58 -24.36 6.38 4.98
CA ILE A 58 -23.43 6.42 3.85
C ILE A 58 -22.18 7.19 4.22
N SER A 59 -22.32 8.29 4.96
CA SER A 59 -21.21 9.07 5.51
C SER A 59 -20.30 8.22 6.40
N GLU A 60 -20.86 7.44 7.33
CA GLU A 60 -20.09 6.54 8.21
C GLU A 60 -19.33 5.46 7.41
N LYS A 61 -19.98 4.89 6.39
CA LYS A 61 -19.33 3.88 5.53
C LYS A 61 -18.21 4.48 4.68
N LEU A 62 -18.39 5.68 4.15
CA LEU A 62 -17.36 6.40 3.41
C LEU A 62 -16.15 6.73 4.29
N ALA A 63 -16.39 7.22 5.51
CA ALA A 63 -15.34 7.49 6.48
C ALA A 63 -14.58 6.20 6.86
N HIS A 64 -15.29 5.09 7.06
CA HIS A 64 -14.67 3.80 7.34
C HIS A 64 -13.83 3.29 6.16
N CYS A 65 -14.34 3.39 4.93
CA CYS A 65 -13.58 3.07 3.71
C CYS A 65 -12.30 3.89 3.59
N LEU A 66 -12.38 5.20 3.85
CA LEU A 66 -11.24 6.10 3.79
C LEU A 66 -10.19 5.72 4.84
N SER A 67 -10.63 5.40 6.07
CA SER A 67 -9.75 4.94 7.14
C SER A 67 -9.00 3.65 6.75
N LEU A 68 -9.71 2.63 6.26
CA LEU A 68 -9.10 1.37 5.82
C LEU A 68 -8.15 1.55 4.62
N THR A 69 -8.51 2.44 3.69
CA THR A 69 -7.66 2.77 2.53
C THR A 69 -6.35 3.40 3.00
N ASN A 70 -6.41 4.34 3.95
CA ASN A 70 -5.23 4.98 4.52
C ASN A 70 -4.35 3.98 5.28
N GLU A 71 -4.94 3.13 6.12
CA GLU A 71 -4.20 2.09 6.86
C GLU A 71 -3.44 1.16 5.90
N LEU A 72 -4.13 0.69 4.86
CA LEU A 72 -3.51 -0.17 3.87
C LEU A 72 -2.41 0.55 3.09
N ARG A 73 -2.60 1.83 2.75
CA ARG A 73 -1.58 2.64 2.06
C ARG A 73 -0.32 2.78 2.92
N GLU A 74 -0.46 3.17 4.18
CA GLU A 74 0.66 3.31 5.11
C GLU A 74 1.44 2.00 5.28
N LYS A 75 0.74 0.86 5.34
CA LYS A 75 1.37 -0.46 5.39
C LYS A 75 2.16 -0.78 4.12
N VAL A 76 1.57 -0.53 2.96
CA VAL A 76 2.22 -0.78 1.66
C VAL A 76 3.45 0.12 1.48
N GLU A 77 3.36 1.39 1.85
CA GLU A 77 4.49 2.33 1.82
C GLU A 77 5.61 1.91 2.78
N SER A 78 5.26 1.46 3.99
CA SER A 78 6.21 0.92 4.97
C SER A 78 6.94 -0.32 4.41
N ASN A 79 6.22 -1.23 3.77
CA ASN A 79 6.80 -2.42 3.14
C ASN A 79 7.75 -2.05 1.99
N LEU A 80 7.37 -1.07 1.16
CA LEU A 80 8.25 -0.54 0.12
C LEU A 80 9.52 0.09 0.72
N ALA A 81 9.41 0.79 1.85
CA ALA A 81 10.55 1.35 2.55
C ALA A 81 11.51 0.26 3.06
N VAL A 82 10.99 -0.86 3.60
CA VAL A 82 11.80 -2.02 3.99
C VAL A 82 12.57 -2.58 2.80
N ILE A 83 11.89 -2.82 1.67
CA ILE A 83 12.53 -3.35 0.44
C ILE A 83 13.60 -2.39 -0.08
N ASN A 84 13.29 -1.09 -0.15
CA ASN A 84 14.22 -0.09 -0.69
C ASN A 84 15.45 0.13 0.21
N LYS A 85 15.34 -0.07 1.53
CA LYS A 85 16.45 0.08 2.48
C LYS A 85 17.29 -1.18 2.67
N TYR A 86 16.74 -2.36 2.38
CA TYR A 86 17.37 -3.65 2.65
C TYR A 86 18.84 -3.72 2.25
N HIS A 87 19.18 -3.37 1.00
CA HIS A 87 20.55 -3.49 0.52
C HIS A 87 21.52 -2.54 1.24
N ASN A 88 21.06 -1.35 1.63
CA ASN A 88 21.87 -0.37 2.37
C ASN A 88 22.08 -0.82 3.82
N ASP A 89 21.02 -1.24 4.50
CA ASP A 89 21.07 -1.74 5.87
C ASP A 89 21.94 -3.00 5.96
N ARG A 90 21.77 -3.94 5.02
CA ARG A 90 22.60 -5.14 4.94
C ARG A 90 24.07 -4.81 4.69
N ALA A 91 24.37 -3.88 3.79
CA ALA A 91 25.73 -3.43 3.53
C ALA A 91 26.37 -2.80 4.78
N TYR A 92 25.59 -2.05 5.58
CA TYR A 92 26.04 -1.52 6.86
C TYR A 92 26.47 -2.64 7.82
N TYR A 93 25.65 -3.68 8.01
CA TYR A 93 26.01 -4.82 8.87
C TYR A 93 27.22 -5.62 8.35
N LEU A 94 27.32 -5.80 7.01
CA LEU A 94 28.48 -6.44 6.38
C LEU A 94 29.78 -5.66 6.62
N ASN A 95 29.74 -4.33 6.50
CA ASN A 95 30.90 -3.47 6.71
C ASN A 95 31.39 -3.47 8.16
N GLN A 96 30.52 -3.80 9.12
CA GLN A 96 30.90 -4.00 10.52
C GLN A 96 31.49 -5.39 10.80
N MET A 97 31.68 -6.23 9.77
CA MET A 97 32.17 -7.62 9.88
C MET A 97 31.29 -8.49 10.80
N LEU A 98 30.01 -8.13 10.95
CA LEU A 98 29.06 -8.77 11.85
C LEU A 98 28.34 -9.93 11.13
N ARG A 99 28.91 -11.14 11.23
CA ARG A 99 28.36 -12.34 10.57
C ARG A 99 26.93 -12.69 10.99
N ASP A 100 26.71 -12.89 12.28
CA ASP A 100 25.41 -13.32 12.79
C ASP A 100 24.32 -12.25 12.61
N PRO A 101 24.60 -10.95 12.82
CA PRO A 101 23.61 -9.88 12.58
C PRO A 101 23.10 -9.76 11.13
N VAL A 102 23.92 -10.08 10.12
CA VAL A 102 23.44 -10.08 8.72
C VAL A 102 22.44 -11.21 8.47
N ALA A 103 22.75 -12.42 8.95
CA ALA A 103 21.84 -13.56 8.80
C ALA A 103 20.53 -13.33 9.57
N GLU A 104 20.61 -12.78 10.78
CA GLU A 104 19.43 -12.42 11.56
C GLU A 104 18.61 -11.31 10.89
N TYR A 105 19.26 -10.31 10.29
CA TYR A 105 18.60 -9.25 9.54
C TYR A 105 17.89 -9.80 8.30
N ASP A 106 18.56 -10.65 7.52
CA ASP A 106 17.99 -11.31 6.34
C ASP A 106 16.73 -12.13 6.70
N LEU A 107 16.78 -12.92 7.77
CA LEU A 107 15.64 -13.70 8.27
C LEU A 107 14.49 -12.80 8.75
N ARG A 108 14.81 -11.70 9.44
CA ARG A 108 13.81 -10.75 9.95
C ARG A 108 13.07 -10.07 8.80
N VAL A 109 13.80 -9.60 7.79
CA VAL A 109 13.20 -8.95 6.62
C VAL A 109 12.30 -9.92 5.85
N HIS A 110 12.76 -11.15 5.63
CA HIS A 110 11.94 -12.18 5.01
C HIS A 110 10.63 -12.42 5.78
N SER A 111 10.72 -12.58 7.11
CA SER A 111 9.56 -12.83 7.97
C SER A 111 8.57 -11.67 8.00
N ILE A 112 9.07 -10.42 8.08
CA ILE A 112 8.24 -9.21 8.03
C ILE A 112 7.48 -9.16 6.70
N LEU A 113 8.15 -9.37 5.58
CA LEU A 113 7.52 -9.23 4.28
C LEU A 113 6.47 -10.32 4.02
N GLN A 114 6.71 -11.56 4.44
CA GLN A 114 5.69 -12.62 4.35
C GLN A 114 4.44 -12.27 5.14
N LEU A 115 4.61 -11.83 6.39
CA LEU A 115 3.50 -11.46 7.26
C LEU A 115 2.72 -10.25 6.72
N GLU A 116 3.43 -9.20 6.28
CA GLU A 116 2.80 -7.99 5.81
C GLU A 116 2.17 -8.15 4.42
N LEU A 117 2.67 -9.06 3.58
CA LEU A 117 2.00 -9.44 2.33
C LEU A 117 0.62 -10.07 2.61
N GLU A 118 0.55 -10.99 3.57
CA GLU A 118 -0.71 -11.63 3.97
C GLU A 118 -1.71 -10.61 4.54
N LYS A 119 -1.25 -9.73 5.44
CA LYS A 119 -2.07 -8.65 5.99
C LYS A 119 -2.59 -7.71 4.89
N SER A 120 -1.71 -7.30 3.97
CA SER A 120 -2.07 -6.43 2.85
C SER A 120 -3.12 -7.10 1.96
N ARG A 121 -2.96 -8.40 1.65
CA ARG A 121 -3.97 -9.18 0.91
C ARG A 121 -5.32 -9.17 1.62
N ASN A 122 -5.34 -9.45 2.91
CA ASN A 122 -6.58 -9.53 3.68
C ASN A 122 -7.29 -8.17 3.74
N LEU A 123 -6.54 -7.09 3.95
CA LEU A 123 -7.07 -5.72 3.90
C LEU A 123 -7.61 -5.35 2.52
N CYS A 124 -6.92 -5.71 1.43
CA CYS A 124 -7.43 -5.53 0.06
C CYS A 124 -8.77 -6.24 -0.15
N MET A 125 -8.93 -7.46 0.38
CA MET A 125 -10.20 -8.20 0.28
C MET A 125 -11.33 -7.52 1.07
N VAL A 126 -11.04 -7.03 2.27
CA VAL A 126 -12.01 -6.28 3.08
C VAL A 126 -12.42 -4.98 2.38
N LEU A 127 -11.45 -4.20 1.89
CA LEU A 127 -11.70 -2.95 1.18
C LEU A 127 -12.54 -3.19 -0.08
N ARG A 128 -12.16 -4.20 -0.88
CA ARG A 128 -12.93 -4.60 -2.07
C ARG A 128 -14.37 -4.96 -1.72
N ARG A 129 -14.59 -5.72 -0.66
CA ARG A 129 -15.93 -6.12 -0.21
C ARG A 129 -16.77 -4.89 0.15
N ILE A 130 -16.24 -3.99 0.98
CA ILE A 130 -16.98 -2.79 1.41
C ILE A 130 -17.26 -1.89 0.20
N LEU A 131 -16.30 -1.67 -0.69
CA LEU A 131 -16.51 -0.89 -1.90
C LEU A 131 -17.58 -1.52 -2.79
N ALA A 132 -17.55 -2.84 -3.02
CA ALA A 132 -18.54 -3.53 -3.85
C ALA A 132 -19.95 -3.48 -3.26
N GLU A 133 -20.11 -3.66 -1.95
CA GLU A 133 -21.40 -3.58 -1.24
C GLU A 133 -22.02 -2.18 -1.32
N ASN A 134 -21.22 -1.13 -1.49
CA ASN A 134 -21.68 0.26 -1.46
C ASN A 134 -21.61 0.96 -2.83
N LEU A 135 -21.07 0.30 -3.85
CA LEU A 135 -20.82 0.85 -5.18
C LEU A 135 -22.10 1.36 -5.86
N LEU A 136 -23.21 0.64 -5.70
CA LEU A 136 -24.52 1.05 -6.22
C LEU A 136 -25.00 2.38 -5.61
N HIS A 137 -24.89 2.52 -4.29
CA HIS A 137 -25.28 3.74 -3.59
C HIS A 137 -24.39 4.93 -3.96
N LEU A 138 -23.07 4.70 -4.07
CA LEU A 138 -22.11 5.74 -4.43
C LEU A 138 -22.27 6.22 -5.88
N VAL A 139 -22.58 5.32 -6.82
CA VAL A 139 -22.83 5.67 -8.22
C VAL A 139 -24.16 6.40 -8.40
N HIS A 140 -25.23 5.97 -7.70
CA HIS A 140 -26.53 6.62 -7.81
C HIS A 140 -26.57 8.00 -7.16
N ASN A 141 -25.91 8.18 -6.01
CA ASN A 141 -25.94 9.45 -5.28
C ASN A 141 -24.85 10.43 -5.75
N GLY A 142 -23.71 9.95 -6.27
CA GLY A 142 -22.62 10.78 -6.79
C GLY A 142 -22.71 11.12 -8.29
N GLY A 143 -23.67 10.54 -9.02
CA GLY A 143 -23.74 10.56 -10.48
C GLY A 143 -24.51 11.70 -11.14
N GLN A 144 -25.07 12.67 -10.41
CA GLN A 144 -25.71 13.82 -11.06
C GLN A 144 -24.69 14.91 -11.41
N PRO A 145 -24.40 15.15 -12.70
CA PRO A 145 -23.57 16.28 -13.10
C PRO A 145 -24.25 17.57 -12.62
N LYS A 146 -23.48 18.44 -11.99
CA LYS A 146 -23.89 19.83 -11.75
C LYS A 146 -24.15 20.46 -13.12
N ASN A 147 -25.42 20.55 -13.52
CA ASN A 147 -25.80 21.34 -14.67
C ASN A 147 -25.22 22.74 -14.49
N ALA A 148 -24.38 23.13 -15.45
CA ALA A 148 -23.92 24.49 -15.61
C ALA A 148 -25.15 25.39 -15.87
N SER A 149 -25.64 26.08 -14.85
CA SER A 149 -26.53 27.23 -15.05
C SER A 149 -25.69 28.51 -14.94
N TYR A 150 -24.91 28.78 -15.98
CA TYR A 150 -24.35 30.10 -16.23
C TYR A 150 -25.11 30.73 -17.40
N TYR A 151 -25.66 31.93 -17.15
CA TYR A 151 -26.34 32.87 -18.07
C TYR A 151 -27.74 32.43 -18.58
N ASN A 152 -28.81 33.24 -18.55
CA ASN A 152 -28.95 34.70 -18.58
C ASN A 152 -30.18 35.15 -17.78
N ASN A 153 -29.98 36.05 -16.81
CA ASN A 153 -30.96 37.08 -16.49
C ASN A 153 -30.33 38.42 -16.87
N SER A 154 -30.59 38.85 -18.09
CA SER A 154 -30.36 40.23 -18.51
C SER A 154 -31.74 40.90 -18.55
N TYR A 155 -32.02 41.70 -17.51
CA TYR A 155 -32.96 42.79 -17.63
C TYR A 155 -32.37 43.83 -18.60
N GLY A 156 -33.14 44.21 -19.61
CA GLY A 156 -32.85 45.20 -20.63
C GLY A 156 -33.96 45.24 -21.65
#